data_AF-A0A832ZTK5-F1
#
_entry.id   AF-A0A832ZTK5-F1
#
_cell.length_a   1.000
_cell.length_b   1.000
_cell.length_c   1.000
_cell.angle_alpha   90.00
_cell.angle_beta   90.00
_cell.angle_gamma   90.00
#
_symmetry.space_group_name_H-M   'P 1'
#
loop_
_entity.id
_entity.type
_entity.pdbx_description
1 polymer ?
#
loop_
_entity_poly.entity_id
_entity_poly.type
_entity_poly.pdbx_seq_one_letter_code
_entity_poly.pdbx_strand_id
1 'polypeptide(L)'
;MSRNSKGIFNAKLLPYVPTYEEILSKIRGRYKKLRPRSRGWRGRKRLELERIELVYNVLKSEIDRLVDTAIDVGKLHPFYGDLVKLLINYDEYERCIHEFKKVRRLLIQFYNKYHSLIKSKTPDIKRVKERGDRGPIIKFYAEIKRLRREAIGRMLSLLKRRHKCLEVLKESYKALRNLPSIDAELPSIIVAGMPQVGKSTLVSKISSAKPEIAPY
;
A
#
# COMPACT_ATOMS: atom_id res chain seq x y z
N MET A 1 15.52 -2.59 -5.39
CA MET A 1 16.43 -1.84 -6.29
C MET A 1 16.00 -0.39 -6.31
N SER A 2 16.91 0.47 -5.85
CA SER A 2 16.74 1.90 -5.66
C SER A 2 16.45 2.62 -6.97
N ARG A 3 15.37 3.42 -7.02
CA ARG A 3 15.06 4.35 -8.13
C ARG A 3 15.10 5.82 -7.66
N ASN A 4 16.00 6.16 -6.74
CA ASN A 4 16.28 7.56 -6.36
C ASN A 4 17.79 7.87 -6.44
N SER A 5 18.48 7.34 -7.46
CA SER A 5 19.94 7.53 -7.63
C SER A 5 20.34 8.81 -8.35
N LYS A 6 19.44 9.80 -8.49
CA LYS A 6 19.79 11.17 -8.89
C LYS A 6 18.89 12.11 -8.07
N GLY A 7 19.48 13.03 -7.32
CA GLY A 7 18.90 13.86 -6.25
C GLY A 7 17.72 14.79 -6.60
N ILE A 8 17.00 14.52 -7.69
CA ILE A 8 15.82 15.27 -8.09
C ILE A 8 14.60 14.55 -7.51
N PHE A 9 13.96 15.18 -6.53
CA PHE A 9 12.67 14.74 -6.02
C PHE A 9 11.62 14.84 -7.15
N ASN A 10 11.15 13.70 -7.66
CA ASN A 10 10.10 13.69 -8.67
C ASN A 10 8.73 13.46 -8.01
N ALA A 11 8.09 14.57 -7.66
CA ALA A 11 6.75 14.64 -7.08
C ALA A 11 5.69 13.86 -7.89
N LYS A 12 5.84 13.78 -9.22
CA LYS A 12 4.89 13.10 -10.11
C LYS A 12 4.95 11.57 -10.00
N LEU A 13 5.99 10.99 -9.40
CA LEU A 13 6.12 9.54 -9.22
C LEU A 13 5.46 9.01 -7.94
N LEU A 14 4.94 9.88 -7.07
CA LEU A 14 4.27 9.44 -5.84
C LEU A 14 3.00 8.65 -6.16
N PRO A 15 2.86 7.42 -5.64
CA PRO A 15 1.73 6.57 -5.99
C PRO A 15 0.42 7.10 -5.41
N TYR A 16 -0.69 6.67 -6.00
CA TYR A 16 -1.99 6.87 -5.37
C TYR A 16 -2.09 6.01 -4.10
N VAL A 17 -2.55 6.62 -3.00
CA VAL A 17 -2.81 5.94 -1.72
C VAL A 17 -4.29 5.56 -1.65
N PRO A 18 -4.64 4.27 -1.79
CA PRO A 18 -6.03 3.85 -1.72
C PRO A 18 -6.55 3.87 -0.28
N THR A 19 -7.85 4.14 -0.15
CA THR A 19 -8.60 3.97 1.10
C THR A 19 -8.80 2.49 1.42
N TYR A 20 -9.10 2.21 2.70
CA TYR A 20 -9.41 0.85 3.12
C TYR A 20 -10.58 0.23 2.36
N GLU A 21 -11.63 1.01 2.07
CA GLU A 21 -12.82 0.53 1.34
C GLU A 21 -12.51 0.23 -0.13
N GLU A 22 -11.65 1.00 -0.79
CA GLU A 22 -11.20 0.69 -2.16
C GLU A 22 -10.42 -0.62 -2.22
N ILE A 23 -9.54 -0.85 -1.25
CA ILE A 23 -8.80 -2.12 -1.11
C ILE A 23 -9.78 -3.28 -0.90
N LEU A 24 -10.77 -3.11 -0.01
CA LEU A 24 -11.81 -4.13 0.21
C LEU A 24 -12.63 -4.41 -1.03
N SER A 25 -13.01 -3.38 -1.79
CA SER A 25 -13.76 -3.51 -3.04
C SER A 25 -12.96 -4.32 -4.07
N LYS A 26 -11.67 -4.01 -4.24
CA LYS A 26 -10.74 -4.75 -5.11
C LYS A 26 -10.64 -6.23 -4.71
N ILE A 27 -10.54 -6.51 -3.40
CA ILE A 27 -10.53 -7.88 -2.88
C ILE A 27 -11.86 -8.58 -3.19
N ARG A 28 -13.00 -7.97 -2.84
CA ARG A 28 -14.34 -8.54 -3.04
C ARG A 28 -14.58 -8.89 -4.52
N GLY A 29 -14.21 -8.00 -5.44
CA GLY A 29 -14.38 -8.20 -6.88
C GLY A 29 -13.61 -9.43 -7.40
N ARG A 30 -12.37 -9.62 -6.95
CA ARG A 30 -11.55 -10.80 -7.34
C ARG A 30 -11.98 -12.07 -6.60
N TYR A 31 -12.36 -11.93 -5.32
CA TYR A 31 -12.74 -13.05 -4.46
C TYR A 31 -14.00 -13.76 -4.99
N LYS A 32 -14.99 -13.00 -5.47
CA LYS A 32 -16.23 -13.53 -6.06
C LYS A 32 -16.00 -14.41 -7.29
N LYS A 33 -14.85 -14.31 -7.96
CA LYS A 33 -14.51 -15.09 -9.17
C LYS A 33 -13.88 -16.45 -8.85
N LEU A 34 -13.41 -16.68 -7.61
CA LEU A 34 -12.75 -17.93 -7.25
C LEU A 34 -13.73 -19.11 -7.16
N ARG A 35 -13.38 -20.23 -7.81
CA ARG A 35 -14.16 -21.47 -7.88
C ARG A 35 -13.23 -22.68 -7.70
N PRO A 36 -13.71 -23.80 -7.14
CA PRO A 36 -12.89 -24.99 -6.99
C PRO A 36 -12.55 -25.56 -8.38
N ARG A 37 -11.25 -25.74 -8.66
CA ARG A 37 -10.76 -26.27 -9.95
C ARG A 37 -10.93 -27.78 -10.11
N SER A 38 -11.14 -28.50 -9.01
CA SER A 38 -11.33 -29.95 -9.03
C SER A 38 -12.42 -30.36 -8.04
N ARG A 39 -13.03 -31.53 -8.28
CA ARG A 39 -13.99 -32.13 -7.34
C ARG A 39 -13.28 -32.68 -6.10
N GLY A 40 -14.06 -32.92 -5.05
CA GLY A 40 -13.59 -33.52 -3.80
C GLY A 40 -12.79 -32.58 -2.90
N TRP A 41 -12.21 -33.17 -1.84
CA TRP A 41 -11.63 -32.40 -0.74
C TRP A 41 -10.36 -31.64 -1.11
N ARG A 42 -9.57 -32.17 -2.04
CA ARG A 42 -8.34 -31.51 -2.54
C ARG A 42 -8.67 -30.20 -3.26
N GLY A 43 -9.72 -30.19 -4.07
CA GLY A 43 -10.16 -28.99 -4.79
C GLY A 43 -10.73 -27.92 -3.86
N ARG A 44 -11.49 -28.33 -2.83
CA ARG A 44 -11.96 -27.43 -1.77
C ARG A 44 -10.80 -26.85 -0.95
N LYS A 45 -9.82 -27.66 -0.56
CA LYS A 45 -8.62 -27.21 0.14
C LYS A 45 -7.84 -26.18 -0.68
N ARG A 46 -7.60 -26.47 -1.96
CA ARG A 46 -6.92 -25.56 -2.89
C ARG A 46 -7.66 -24.21 -2.98
N LEU A 47 -8.99 -24.24 -3.12
CA LEU A 47 -9.80 -23.01 -3.15
C LEU A 47 -9.62 -22.17 -1.87
N GLU A 48 -9.59 -22.78 -0.69
CA GLU A 48 -9.40 -22.04 0.56
C GLU A 48 -7.98 -21.42 0.65
N LEU A 49 -6.95 -22.10 0.14
CA LEU A 49 -5.59 -21.55 0.03
C LEU A 49 -5.53 -20.37 -0.95
N GLU A 50 -6.08 -20.54 -2.16
CA GLU A 50 -6.17 -19.48 -3.20
C GLU A 50 -6.89 -18.23 -2.67
N ARG A 51 -7.92 -18.42 -1.83
CA ARG A 51 -8.66 -17.32 -1.19
C ARG A 51 -7.80 -16.50 -0.23
N ILE A 52 -6.93 -17.15 0.54
CA ILE A 52 -6.01 -16.46 1.47
C ILE A 52 -4.90 -15.78 0.67
N GLU A 53 -4.33 -16.49 -0.30
CA GLU A 53 -3.27 -15.98 -1.18
C GLU A 53 -3.72 -14.74 -1.96
N LEU A 54 -4.93 -14.74 -2.50
CA LEU A 54 -5.50 -13.56 -3.17
C LEU A 54 -5.51 -12.33 -2.24
N VAL A 55 -6.02 -12.50 -1.01
CA VAL A 55 -6.11 -11.41 -0.04
C VAL A 55 -4.71 -10.93 0.33
N TYR A 56 -3.81 -11.85 0.64
CA TYR A 56 -2.41 -11.55 0.94
C TYR A 56 -1.74 -10.76 -0.18
N ASN A 57 -1.84 -11.21 -1.43
CA ASN A 57 -1.19 -10.57 -2.57
C ASN A 57 -1.72 -9.16 -2.83
N VAL A 58 -3.03 -8.94 -2.71
CA VAL A 58 -3.60 -7.59 -2.83
C VAL A 58 -3.07 -6.69 -1.72
N LEU A 59 -3.16 -7.11 -0.46
CA LEU A 59 -2.69 -6.31 0.67
C LEU A 59 -1.19 -6.02 0.58
N LYS A 60 -0.38 -7.05 0.28
CA LYS A 60 1.07 -6.95 0.15
C LYS A 60 1.44 -5.94 -0.94
N SER A 61 0.80 -6.02 -2.10
CA SER A 61 1.05 -5.09 -3.21
C SER A 61 0.77 -3.64 -2.84
N GLU A 62 -0.32 -3.36 -2.11
CA GLU A 62 -0.61 -1.98 -1.68
C GLU A 62 0.38 -1.51 -0.61
N ILE A 63 0.69 -2.36 0.38
CA ILE A 63 1.63 -2.01 1.46
C ILE A 63 3.04 -1.79 0.93
N ASP A 64 3.53 -2.67 0.05
CA ASP A 64 4.85 -2.51 -0.57
C ASP A 64 4.92 -1.22 -1.37
N ARG A 65 3.87 -0.91 -2.14
CA ARG A 65 3.81 0.34 -2.89
C ARG A 65 3.98 1.56 -1.97
N LEU A 66 3.32 1.57 -0.81
CA LEU A 66 3.44 2.68 0.15
C LEU A 66 4.82 2.75 0.81
N VAL A 67 5.38 1.61 1.20
CA VAL A 67 6.66 1.57 1.93
C VAL A 67 7.84 1.82 1.00
N ASP A 68 7.80 1.30 -0.23
CA ASP A 68 8.93 1.33 -1.15
C ASP A 68 9.02 2.67 -1.91
N THR A 69 7.91 3.43 -2.01
CA THR A 69 7.92 4.81 -2.52
C THR A 69 8.01 5.86 -1.43
N ALA A 70 8.19 5.45 -0.17
CA ALA A 70 8.27 6.39 0.93
C ALA A 70 9.45 7.34 0.75
N ILE A 71 9.16 8.64 0.88
CA ILE A 71 10.17 9.69 0.92
C ILE A 71 10.99 9.54 2.20
N ASP A 72 12.31 9.56 2.04
CA ASP A 72 13.30 9.53 3.11
C ASP A 72 14.03 10.87 3.07
N VAL A 73 13.67 11.79 3.97
CA VAL A 73 14.21 13.16 3.99
C VAL A 73 15.72 13.15 4.22
N GLY A 74 16.26 12.17 4.95
CA GLY A 74 17.71 12.03 5.15
C GLY A 74 18.50 11.71 3.88
N LYS A 75 17.82 11.30 2.80
CA LYS A 75 18.44 11.04 1.48
C LYS A 75 18.16 12.13 0.46
N LEU A 76 17.36 13.13 0.81
CA LEU A 76 17.09 14.26 -0.06
C LEU A 76 18.15 15.35 0.12
N HIS A 77 18.33 16.17 -0.92
CA HIS A 77 19.09 17.41 -0.78
C HIS A 77 18.44 18.31 0.30
N PRO A 78 19.21 19.03 1.14
CA PRO A 78 18.67 19.83 2.24
C PRO A 78 17.48 20.72 1.86
N PHE A 79 17.59 21.44 0.73
CA PHE A 79 16.49 22.26 0.17
C PHE A 79 15.17 21.47 0.03
N TYR A 80 15.22 20.27 -0.55
CA TYR A 80 14.02 19.43 -0.70
C TYR A 80 13.55 18.85 0.63
N GLY A 81 14.47 18.53 1.53
CA GLY A 81 14.14 18.08 2.88
C GLY A 81 13.34 19.13 3.65
N ASP A 82 13.75 20.39 3.56
CA ASP A 82 13.06 21.50 4.22
C ASP A 82 11.71 21.79 3.56
N LEU A 83 11.63 21.75 2.23
CA LEU A 83 10.35 21.88 1.51
C LEU A 83 9.35 20.78 1.90
N VAL A 84 9.80 19.53 2.02
CA VAL A 84 8.95 18.42 2.48
C VAL A 84 8.44 18.70 3.91
N LYS A 85 9.32 19.09 4.83
CA LYS A 85 8.95 19.41 6.22
C LYS A 85 8.01 20.61 6.35
N LEU A 86 8.08 21.57 5.42
CA LEU A 86 7.17 22.72 5.38
C LEU A 86 5.77 22.34 4.86
N LEU A 87 5.69 21.40 3.90
CA LEU A 87 4.42 21.05 3.25
C LEU A 87 3.61 19.99 4.01
N ILE A 88 4.26 19.14 4.79
CA ILE A 88 3.61 18.04 5.49
C ILE A 88 4.09 17.94 6.94
N ASN A 89 3.25 17.41 7.82
CA ASN A 89 3.69 16.97 9.13
C ASN A 89 4.58 15.73 8.97
N TYR A 90 5.90 15.95 8.85
CA TYR A 90 6.87 14.90 8.54
C TYR A 90 6.94 13.84 9.64
N ASP A 91 6.86 14.23 10.91
CA ASP A 91 6.91 13.28 12.03
C ASP A 91 5.72 12.31 12.00
N GLU A 92 4.52 12.83 11.70
CA GLU A 92 3.33 11.98 11.58
C GLU A 92 3.40 11.07 10.34
N TYR A 93 3.85 11.62 9.21
CA TYR A 93 4.09 10.86 7.98
C TYR A 93 5.08 9.71 8.22
N GLU A 94 6.24 10.00 8.81
CA GLU A 94 7.29 9.04 9.09
C GLU A 94 6.80 7.96 10.07
N ARG A 95 6.09 8.35 11.13
CA ARG A 95 5.44 7.43 12.06
C ARG A 95 4.51 6.46 11.32
N CYS A 96 3.69 6.96 10.42
CA CYS A 96 2.78 6.12 9.63
C CYS A 96 3.53 5.18 8.68
N ILE A 97 4.59 5.63 8.00
CA ILE A 97 5.45 4.75 7.19
C ILE A 97 6.08 3.64 8.05
N HIS A 98 6.55 3.96 9.26
CA HIS A 98 7.09 2.96 10.20
C HIS A 98 6.04 1.94 10.63
N GLU A 99 4.81 2.36 10.88
CA GLU A 99 3.69 1.45 11.14
C GLU A 99 3.41 0.54 9.94
N PHE A 100 3.46 1.04 8.70
CA PHE A 100 3.31 0.22 7.51
C PHE A 100 4.45 -0.78 7.31
N LYS A 101 5.69 -0.43 7.65
CA LYS A 101 6.82 -1.38 7.70
C LYS A 101 6.58 -2.52 8.70
N LYS A 102 5.98 -2.23 9.87
CA LYS A 102 5.58 -3.26 10.85
C LYS A 102 4.44 -4.12 10.29
N VAL A 103 3.41 -3.50 9.71
CA VAL A 103 2.27 -4.19 9.10
C VAL A 103 2.72 -5.15 7.99
N ARG A 104 3.67 -4.73 7.14
CA ARG A 104 4.28 -5.60 6.10
C ARG A 104 4.82 -6.90 6.69
N ARG A 105 5.60 -6.81 7.77
CA ARG A 105 6.17 -7.99 8.45
C ARG A 105 5.08 -8.89 9.03
N LEU A 106 4.10 -8.31 9.73
CA LEU A 106 2.99 -9.06 10.32
C LEU A 106 2.11 -9.74 9.26
N LEU A 107 1.87 -9.08 8.13
CA LEU A 107 1.11 -9.64 7.02
C LEU A 107 1.78 -10.92 6.48
N ILE A 108 3.09 -10.88 6.25
CA ILE A 108 3.88 -12.04 5.80
C ILE A 108 3.82 -13.17 6.83
N GLN A 109 3.99 -12.86 8.12
CA GLN A 109 3.91 -13.85 9.20
C GLN A 109 2.54 -14.53 9.26
N PHE A 110 1.45 -13.76 9.23
CA PHE A 110 0.11 -14.33 9.24
C PHE A 110 -0.17 -15.17 8.01
N TYR A 111 0.20 -14.68 6.82
CA TYR A 111 0.04 -15.45 5.59
C TYR A 111 0.75 -16.80 5.69
N ASN A 112 2.05 -16.82 6.00
CA ASN A 112 2.85 -18.04 6.08
C ASN A 112 2.29 -19.01 7.14
N LYS A 113 1.91 -18.50 8.32
CA LYS A 113 1.33 -19.31 9.40
C LYS A 113 0.04 -20.00 8.94
N TYR A 114 -0.96 -19.25 8.46
CA TYR A 114 -2.25 -19.84 8.10
C TYR A 114 -2.18 -20.67 6.82
N HIS A 115 -1.36 -20.25 5.85
CA HIS A 115 -1.10 -21.03 4.64
C HIS A 115 -0.51 -22.41 5.01
N SER A 116 0.49 -22.45 5.88
CA SER A 116 1.08 -23.71 6.38
C SER A 116 0.05 -24.57 7.14
N LEU A 117 -0.72 -23.96 8.06
CA LEU A 117 -1.75 -24.67 8.82
C LEU A 117 -2.82 -25.31 7.92
N ILE A 118 -3.30 -24.63 6.89
CA ILE A 118 -4.28 -25.22 5.97
C ILE A 118 -3.60 -26.25 5.06
N LYS A 119 -2.37 -25.97 4.61
CA LYS A 119 -1.61 -26.87 3.73
C LYS A 119 -1.29 -28.20 4.40
N SER A 120 -1.04 -28.25 5.71
CA SER A 120 -0.76 -29.51 6.42
C SER A 120 -2.01 -30.36 6.72
N LYS A 121 -3.20 -29.75 6.76
CA LYS A 121 -4.44 -30.46 7.11
C LYS A 121 -4.88 -31.43 6.01
N THR A 122 -5.28 -32.63 6.39
CA THR A 122 -5.88 -33.64 5.51
C THR A 122 -7.05 -34.32 6.23
N PRO A 123 -8.12 -34.69 5.51
CA PRO A 123 -9.18 -35.50 6.09
C PRO A 123 -8.70 -36.94 6.30
N ASP A 124 -9.26 -37.63 7.28
CA ASP A 124 -9.04 -39.08 7.45
C ASP A 124 -9.79 -39.84 6.35
N ILE A 125 -9.08 -40.19 5.28
CA ILE A 125 -9.65 -40.87 4.10
C ILE A 125 -9.88 -42.36 4.38
N LYS A 126 -9.12 -42.98 5.30
CA LYS A 126 -9.24 -44.41 5.60
C LYS A 126 -10.62 -44.71 6.16
N ARG A 127 -11.05 -43.94 7.17
CA ARG A 127 -12.39 -44.04 7.76
C ARG A 127 -13.52 -43.80 6.75
N VAL A 128 -13.33 -42.89 5.80
CA VAL A 128 -14.33 -42.61 4.76
C VAL A 128 -14.51 -43.82 3.84
N LYS A 129 -13.42 -44.46 3.44
CA LYS A 129 -13.43 -45.60 2.52
C LYS A 129 -13.95 -46.88 3.19
N GLU A 130 -13.53 -47.14 4.43
CA GLU A 130 -13.83 -48.38 5.14
C GLU A 130 -15.25 -48.41 5.72
N ARG A 131 -15.79 -47.27 6.16
CA ARG A 131 -17.06 -47.20 6.90
C ARG A 131 -18.16 -46.41 6.19
N GLY A 132 -17.89 -45.81 5.03
CA GLY A 132 -18.81 -44.88 4.36
C GLY A 132 -19.08 -43.57 5.14
N ASP A 133 -18.38 -43.36 6.26
CA ASP A 133 -18.57 -42.22 7.18
C ASP A 133 -18.07 -40.92 6.53
N ARG A 134 -19.00 -40.00 6.23
CA ARG A 134 -18.68 -38.67 5.67
C ARG A 134 -18.25 -37.66 6.74
N GLY A 135 -18.38 -37.98 8.03
CA GLY A 135 -18.04 -37.12 9.16
C GLY A 135 -16.63 -36.52 9.10
N PRO A 136 -15.56 -37.30 8.79
CA PRO A 136 -14.21 -36.79 8.66
C PRO A 136 -14.04 -35.69 7.60
N ILE A 137 -14.74 -35.81 6.46
CA ILE A 137 -14.71 -34.81 5.38
C ILE A 137 -15.43 -33.52 5.82
N ILE A 138 -16.58 -33.65 6.48
CA ILE A 138 -17.37 -32.51 6.96
C ILE A 138 -16.55 -31.73 8.00
N LYS A 139 -15.95 -32.41 8.97
CA LYS A 139 -15.09 -31.81 10.00
C LYS A 139 -13.89 -31.10 9.38
N PHE A 140 -13.22 -31.75 8.43
CA PHE A 140 -12.11 -31.16 7.68
C PHE A 140 -12.53 -29.86 6.97
N TYR A 141 -13.68 -29.85 6.27
CA TYR A 141 -14.18 -28.65 5.60
C TYR A 141 -14.51 -27.52 6.57
N ALA A 142 -15.10 -27.82 7.72
CA ALA A 142 -15.38 -26.82 8.74
C ALA A 142 -14.08 -26.19 9.26
N GLU A 143 -13.05 -27.01 9.51
CA GLU A 143 -11.77 -26.56 10.03
C GLU A 143 -11.01 -25.66 9.05
N ILE A 144 -10.85 -26.07 7.78
CA ILE A 144 -10.15 -25.23 6.79
C ILE A 144 -10.90 -23.92 6.52
N LYS A 145 -12.24 -23.93 6.56
CA LYS A 145 -13.05 -22.71 6.43
C LYS A 145 -12.85 -21.78 7.63
N ARG A 146 -12.76 -22.33 8.84
CA ARG A 146 -12.49 -21.57 10.07
C ARG A 146 -11.12 -20.90 9.99
N LEU A 147 -10.08 -21.67 9.66
CA LEU A 147 -8.71 -21.15 9.48
C LEU A 147 -8.65 -20.07 8.40
N ARG A 148 -9.33 -20.26 7.27
CA ARG A 148 -9.41 -19.23 6.21
C ARG A 148 -10.06 -17.94 6.73
N ARG A 149 -11.20 -18.02 7.42
CA ARG A 149 -11.87 -16.81 7.96
C ARG A 149 -10.96 -16.08 8.94
N GLU A 150 -10.29 -16.82 9.83
CA GLU A 150 -9.36 -16.25 10.81
C GLU A 150 -8.18 -15.56 10.11
N ALA A 151 -7.57 -16.20 9.12
CA ALA A 151 -6.47 -15.65 8.34
C ALA A 151 -6.86 -14.33 7.66
N ILE A 152 -7.96 -14.34 6.90
CA ILE A 152 -8.44 -13.15 6.19
C ILE A 152 -8.80 -12.04 7.17
N GLY A 153 -9.51 -12.37 8.26
CA GLY A 153 -9.89 -11.41 9.28
C GLY A 153 -8.69 -10.72 9.91
N ARG A 154 -7.64 -11.49 10.28
CA ARG A 154 -6.41 -10.94 10.84
C ARG A 154 -5.67 -10.05 9.84
N MET A 155 -5.52 -10.49 8.59
CA MET A 155 -4.84 -9.70 7.56
C MET A 155 -5.57 -8.39 7.25
N LEU A 156 -6.89 -8.41 7.08
CA LEU A 156 -7.68 -7.20 6.85
C LEU A 156 -7.68 -6.26 8.06
N SER A 157 -7.72 -6.82 9.28
CA SER A 157 -7.67 -6.03 10.51
C SER A 157 -6.36 -5.26 10.66
N LEU A 158 -5.25 -5.73 10.08
CA LEU A 158 -3.99 -4.98 10.08
C LEU A 158 -4.19 -3.61 9.41
N LEU A 159 -4.80 -3.56 8.22
CA LEU A 159 -5.07 -2.30 7.52
C LEU A 159 -6.20 -1.50 8.17
N LYS A 160 -7.31 -2.15 8.56
CA LYS A 160 -8.46 -1.46 9.15
C LYS A 160 -8.07 -0.61 10.37
N ARG A 161 -7.20 -1.15 11.22
CA ARG A 161 -6.69 -0.43 12.41
C ARG A 161 -5.79 0.76 12.08
N ARG A 162 -5.26 0.85 10.84
CA ARG A 162 -4.37 1.93 10.38
C ARG A 162 -5.02 2.80 9.28
N HIS A 163 -6.35 2.84 9.21
CA HIS A 163 -7.04 3.70 8.24
C HIS A 163 -6.63 5.18 8.37
N LYS A 164 -6.50 5.71 9.60
CA LYS A 164 -6.00 7.08 9.84
C LYS A 164 -4.61 7.31 9.23
N CYS A 165 -3.72 6.32 9.30
CA CYS A 165 -2.43 6.44 8.65
C CYS A 165 -2.52 6.42 7.12
N LEU A 166 -3.48 5.69 6.53
CA LEU A 166 -3.72 5.80 5.08
C LEU A 166 -4.16 7.20 4.70
N GLU A 167 -5.01 7.84 5.51
CA GLU A 167 -5.47 9.21 5.29
C GLU A 167 -4.32 10.21 5.39
N VAL A 168 -3.49 10.12 6.44
CA VAL A 168 -2.27 10.93 6.58
C VAL A 168 -1.38 10.78 5.36
N LEU A 169 -1.06 9.56 4.95
CA LEU A 169 -0.20 9.31 3.79
C LEU A 169 -0.81 9.86 2.49
N LYS A 170 -2.15 9.75 2.34
CA LYS A 170 -2.88 10.27 1.18
C LYS A 170 -2.78 11.79 1.10
N GLU A 171 -3.04 12.50 2.20
CA GLU A 171 -2.95 13.96 2.24
C GLU A 171 -1.51 14.44 2.09
N SER A 172 -0.54 13.75 2.72
CA SER A 172 0.88 14.03 2.52
C SER A 172 1.27 13.91 1.04
N TYR A 173 0.92 12.81 0.38
CA TYR A 173 1.25 12.61 -1.04
C TYR A 173 0.53 13.59 -1.96
N LYS A 174 -0.68 14.02 -1.61
CA LYS A 174 -1.40 15.07 -2.33
C LYS A 174 -0.68 16.41 -2.25
N ALA A 175 -0.24 16.82 -1.06
CA ALA A 175 0.53 18.04 -0.87
C ALA A 175 1.86 18.00 -1.62
N LEU A 176 2.59 16.88 -1.49
CA LEU A 176 3.91 16.69 -2.09
C LEU A 176 3.89 16.63 -3.62
N ARG A 177 2.79 16.18 -4.23
CA ARG A 177 2.62 16.17 -5.70
C ARG A 177 2.65 17.56 -6.34
N ASN A 178 2.37 18.60 -5.57
CA ASN A 178 2.38 19.98 -6.05
C ASN A 178 3.79 20.60 -6.06
N LEU A 179 4.82 19.88 -5.58
CA LEU A 179 6.19 20.39 -5.59
C LEU A 179 6.70 20.54 -7.03
N PRO A 180 7.25 21.71 -7.39
CA PRO A 180 7.97 21.87 -8.64
C PRO A 180 9.24 21.01 -8.62
N SER A 181 9.63 20.49 -9.77
CA SER A 181 10.90 19.78 -9.93
C SER A 181 11.98 20.82 -10.25
N ILE A 182 12.82 21.14 -9.25
CA ILE A 182 13.93 22.10 -9.33
C ILE A 182 15.25 21.33 -9.34
N ASP A 183 16.09 21.53 -10.34
CA ASP A 183 17.44 20.96 -10.28
C ASP A 183 18.32 21.84 -9.39
N ALA A 184 18.77 21.29 -8.26
CA ALA A 184 19.58 22.03 -7.29
C ALA A 184 21.03 22.25 -7.76
N GLU A 185 21.49 21.51 -8.78
CA GLU A 185 22.84 21.62 -9.33
C GLU A 185 22.93 22.64 -10.48
N LEU A 186 21.79 23.11 -11.00
CA LEU A 186 21.77 24.10 -12.07
C LEU A 186 21.86 25.52 -11.50
N PRO A 187 22.58 26.44 -12.18
CA PRO A 187 22.58 27.85 -11.85
C PRO A 187 21.15 28.38 -11.77
N SER A 188 20.76 28.81 -10.58
CA SER A 188 19.40 29.22 -10.25
C SER A 188 19.38 30.70 -9.87
N ILE A 189 18.45 31.46 -10.46
CA ILE A 189 18.21 32.86 -10.11
C ILE A 189 16.95 32.92 -9.25
N ILE A 190 17.06 33.50 -8.05
CA ILE A 190 15.93 33.72 -7.16
C ILE A 190 15.45 35.17 -7.32
N VAL A 191 14.17 35.34 -7.69
CA VAL A 191 13.53 36.66 -7.74
C VAL A 191 12.67 36.85 -6.48
N ALA A 192 13.19 37.63 -5.52
CA ALA A 192 12.53 37.91 -4.24
C ALA A 192 12.17 39.41 -4.10
N GLY A 193 11.21 39.72 -3.22
CA GLY A 193 10.72 41.09 -2.99
C GLY A 193 9.29 41.11 -2.45
N MET A 194 8.82 42.26 -1.96
CA MET A 194 7.50 42.41 -1.33
C MET A 194 6.34 41.92 -2.22
N PRO A 195 5.19 41.46 -1.68
CA PRO A 195 4.01 41.14 -2.49
C PRO A 195 3.67 42.27 -3.48
N GLN A 196 3.09 41.91 -4.65
CA GLN A 196 2.65 42.86 -5.70
C GLN A 196 3.71 43.78 -6.36
N VAL A 197 5.01 43.69 -6.05
CA VAL A 197 6.05 44.54 -6.70
C VAL A 197 6.42 44.17 -8.15
N GLY A 198 5.59 43.38 -8.84
CA GLY A 198 5.82 43.01 -10.25
C GLY A 198 6.80 41.85 -10.50
N LYS A 199 7.16 41.08 -9.47
CA LYS A 199 8.06 39.90 -9.61
C LYS A 199 7.59 38.90 -10.65
N SER A 200 6.29 38.54 -10.63
CA SER A 200 5.72 37.61 -11.60
C SER A 200 5.75 38.16 -13.03
N THR A 201 5.60 39.48 -13.18
CA THR A 201 5.72 40.19 -14.46
C THR A 201 7.16 40.19 -14.98
N LEU A 202 8.15 40.31 -14.10
CA LEU A 202 9.56 40.18 -14.47
C LEU A 202 9.82 38.75 -14.98
N VAL A 203 9.42 37.74 -14.21
CA VAL A 203 9.62 36.31 -14.56
C VAL A 203 8.93 35.96 -15.88
N SER A 204 7.72 36.45 -16.14
CA SER A 204 7.00 36.17 -17.39
C SER A 204 7.61 36.85 -18.62
N LYS A 205 8.32 37.97 -18.44
CA LYS A 205 9.03 38.66 -19.52
C LYS A 205 10.37 38.01 -19.87
N ILE A 206 11.07 37.46 -18.87
CA ILE A 206 12.43 36.89 -19.04
C ILE A 206 12.44 35.37 -19.23
N SER A 207 11.31 34.69 -19.03
CA SER A 207 11.21 33.24 -19.15
C SER A 207 9.95 32.81 -19.89
N SER A 208 9.97 31.59 -20.43
CA SER A 208 8.81 30.95 -21.06
C SER A 208 7.75 30.49 -20.05
N ALA A 209 7.98 30.70 -18.74
CA ALA A 209 6.98 30.41 -17.73
C ALA A 209 5.81 31.39 -17.86
N LYS A 210 4.59 30.86 -17.85
CA LYS A 210 3.35 31.66 -17.80
C LYS A 210 2.79 31.62 -16.38
N PRO A 211 3.32 32.42 -15.44
CA PRO A 211 2.75 32.50 -14.11
C PRO A 211 1.33 33.05 -14.20
N GLU A 212 0.38 32.44 -13.48
CA GLU A 212 -0.96 33.03 -13.31
C GLU A 212 -0.79 34.32 -12.49
N ILE A 213 -0.99 35.47 -13.13
CA ILE A 213 -1.04 36.76 -12.46
C ILE A 213 -2.48 36.89 -11.95
N ALA A 214 -2.71 36.53 -10.68
CA ALA A 214 -4.00 36.79 -10.05
C ALA A 214 -4.18 38.31 -9.86
N PRO A 215 -5.24 38.93 -10.42
CA PRO A 215 -5.59 40.30 -10.11
C PRO A 215 -6.24 40.31 -8.72
N TYR A 216 -5.59 40.96 -7.77
CA TYR A 216 -6.17 41.35 -6.48
C TYR A 216 -5.74 42.78 -6.20
#